data_AF-U1LUE5-F1
#
_entry.id   AF-U1LUE5-F1
#
_cell.length_a   1.000
_cell.length_b   1.000
_cell.length_c   1.000
_cell.angle_alpha   90.00
_cell.angle_beta   90.00
_cell.angle_gamma   90.00
#
_symmetry.space_group_name_H-M   'P 1'
#
loop_
_entity.id
_entity.type
_entity.pdbx_description
1 polymer ?
#
loop_
_entity_poly.entity_id
_entity_poly.type
_entity_poly.pdbx_seq_one_letter_code
_entity_poly.pdbx_strand_id
1 'polypeptide(L)'
;MQHQIEMGNDETTFEFVIAEASRDTLRLVHAQVIETIRTEEYVQFARDLTHAFHTLQGVARLQNEAGRVILTISFERGRVEVETAWGQGTNRFETDQSYLTRTVGQIGIVE
;
A
#
# COMPACT_ATOMS: atom_id res chain seq x y z
N MET A 1 16.39 -0.78 11.82
CA MET A 1 15.35 -1.70 11.33
C MET A 1 14.76 -1.07 10.09
N GLN A 2 14.87 -1.72 8.93
CA GLN A 2 14.23 -1.27 7.70
C GLN A 2 12.81 -1.80 7.69
N HIS A 3 11.81 -0.93 7.54
CA HIS A 3 10.41 -1.33 7.53
C HIS A 3 9.99 -1.64 6.08
N GLN A 4 9.77 -2.92 5.79
CA GLN A 4 9.41 -3.42 4.47
C GLN A 4 7.95 -3.85 4.45
N ILE A 5 7.23 -3.42 3.41
CA ILE A 5 5.84 -3.77 3.15
C ILE A 5 5.82 -4.58 1.86
N GLU A 6 5.23 -5.77 1.94
CA GLU A 6 5.15 -6.74 0.85
C GLU A 6 3.68 -7.08 0.61
N MET A 7 3.29 -7.16 -0.65
CA MET A 7 1.96 -7.60 -1.09
C MET A 7 2.08 -8.36 -2.39
N GLY A 8 1.36 -9.46 -2.52
CA GLY A 8 1.50 -10.32 -3.69
C GLY A 8 0.50 -11.45 -3.72
N ASN A 9 0.61 -12.26 -4.76
CA ASN A 9 -0.02 -13.56 -4.90
C ASN A 9 1.07 -14.59 -5.28
N ASP A 10 0.68 -15.78 -5.74
CA ASP A 10 1.63 -16.82 -6.14
C ASP A 10 2.46 -16.46 -7.39
N GLU A 11 2.02 -15.47 -8.17
CA GLU A 11 2.62 -15.10 -9.46
C GLU A 11 3.40 -13.78 -9.41
N THR A 12 2.95 -12.83 -8.58
CA THR A 12 3.43 -11.45 -8.56
C THR A 12 3.63 -10.97 -7.13
N THR A 13 4.78 -10.36 -6.87
CA THR A 13 5.07 -9.69 -5.60
C THR A 13 5.44 -8.23 -5.86
N PHE A 14 4.82 -7.35 -5.10
CA PHE A 14 5.17 -5.94 -4.99
C PHE A 14 5.69 -5.64 -3.59
N GLU A 15 6.86 -5.01 -3.51
CA GLU A 15 7.50 -4.67 -2.24
C GLU A 15 7.94 -3.21 -2.23
N PHE A 16 7.83 -2.55 -1.09
CA PHE A 16 8.46 -1.25 -0.89
C PHE A 16 8.97 -1.09 0.54
N VAL A 17 9.90 -0.17 0.71
CA VAL A 17 10.53 0.08 2.01
C VAL A 17 10.34 1.52 2.43
N ILE A 18 10.08 1.74 3.72
CA ILE A 18 10.18 3.06 4.35
C ILE A 18 11.66 3.32 4.61
N ALA A 19 12.30 4.09 3.74
CA ALA A 19 13.74 4.39 3.84
C ALA A 19 14.02 5.49 4.87
N GLU A 20 13.16 6.50 4.92
CA GLU A 20 13.24 7.62 5.88
C GLU A 20 11.83 7.98 6.34
N ALA A 21 11.72 8.38 7.60
CA ALA A 21 10.48 8.85 8.19
C ALA A 21 10.76 10.10 9.03
N SER A 22 9.95 11.12 8.82
CA SER A 22 9.88 12.33 9.62
C SER A 22 8.46 12.50 10.17
N ARG A 23 8.22 13.58 10.91
CA ARG A 23 6.88 13.91 11.39
C ARG A 23 5.91 14.17 10.23
N ASP A 24 6.40 14.79 9.16
CA ASP A 24 5.57 15.33 8.09
C ASP A 24 5.61 14.46 6.82
N THR A 25 6.69 13.70 6.62
CA THR A 25 6.92 12.93 5.40
C THR A 25 7.53 11.54 5.63
N LEU A 26 7.25 10.64 4.69
CA LEU A 26 7.86 9.32 4.52
C LEU A 26 8.50 9.25 3.13
N ARG A 27 9.71 8.67 3.05
CA ARG A 27 10.33 8.31 1.77
C ARG A 27 10.17 6.82 1.54
N LEU A 28 9.34 6.47 0.57
CA LEU A 28 9.10 5.09 0.18
C LEU A 28 9.93 4.72 -1.04
N VAL A 29 10.58 3.57 -1.01
CA VAL A 29 11.45 3.11 -2.10
C VAL A 29 10.93 1.78 -2.64
N HIS A 30 10.73 1.71 -3.95
CA HIS A 30 10.45 0.49 -4.70
C HIS A 30 11.48 0.36 -5.82
N ALA A 31 12.23 -0.74 -5.83
CA ALA A 31 13.39 -0.94 -6.71
C ALA A 31 14.39 0.24 -6.63
N GLN A 32 14.38 1.13 -7.62
CA GLN A 32 15.23 2.34 -7.68
C GLN A 32 14.42 3.65 -7.65
N VAL A 33 13.10 3.55 -7.54
CA VAL A 33 12.20 4.70 -7.56
C VAL A 33 11.86 5.09 -6.12
N ILE A 34 12.00 6.39 -5.83
CA ILE A 34 11.68 6.97 -4.53
C ILE A 34 10.46 7.85 -4.68
N GLU A 35 9.44 7.60 -3.87
CA GLU A 35 8.26 8.44 -3.73
C GLU A 35 8.30 9.11 -2.35
N THR A 36 7.99 10.41 -2.32
CA THR A 36 7.83 11.14 -1.06
C THR A 36 6.35 11.27 -0.77
N ILE A 37 5.95 10.91 0.45
CA ILE A 37 4.56 10.82 0.89
C ILE A 37 4.41 11.64 2.15
N ARG A 38 3.29 12.33 2.31
CA ARG A 38 2.98 12.98 3.59
C ARG A 38 2.56 11.94 4.61
N THR A 39 3.01 12.08 5.85
CA THR A 39 2.66 11.13 6.92
C THR A 39 1.15 11.03 7.11
N GLU A 40 0.41 12.13 6.94
CA GLU A 40 -1.06 12.15 6.99
C GLU A 40 -1.71 11.24 5.93
N GLU A 41 -1.21 11.27 4.69
CA GLU A 41 -1.71 10.45 3.57
C GLU A 41 -1.43 8.97 3.81
N TYR A 42 -0.26 8.65 4.36
CA TYR A 42 0.07 7.27 4.73
C TYR A 42 -0.82 6.75 5.87
N VAL A 43 -1.08 7.57 6.89
CA VAL A 43 -1.98 7.20 8.00
C VAL A 43 -3.42 7.03 7.51
N GLN A 44 -3.89 7.91 6.61
CA GLN A 44 -5.22 7.78 6.03
C GLN A 44 -5.33 6.49 5.19
N PHE A 45 -4.33 6.21 4.35
CA PHE A 45 -4.24 4.96 3.61
C PHE A 45 -4.30 3.73 4.52
N ALA A 46 -3.53 3.72 5.62
CA ALA A 46 -3.51 2.61 6.57
C ALA A 46 -4.88 2.39 7.23
N ARG A 47 -5.60 3.46 7.56
CA ARG A 47 -6.97 3.40 8.10
C ARG A 47 -7.96 2.85 7.09
N ASP A 48 -7.92 3.38 5.86
CA ASP A 48 -8.82 2.96 4.79
C ASP A 48 -8.58 1.50 4.43
N LEU A 49 -7.32 1.07 4.39
CA LEU A 49 -6.95 -0.33 4.15
C LEU A 49 -7.44 -1.23 5.27
N THR A 50 -7.22 -0.83 6.53
CA THR A 50 -7.69 -1.60 7.70
C THR A 50 -9.21 -1.77 7.66
N HIS A 51 -9.95 -0.69 7.36
CA HIS A 51 -11.40 -0.75 7.24
C HIS A 51 -11.86 -1.63 6.07
N ALA A 52 -11.26 -1.46 4.89
CA ALA A 52 -11.60 -2.26 3.71
C ALA A 52 -11.28 -3.75 3.90
N PHE A 53 -10.17 -4.05 4.58
CA PHE A 53 -9.77 -5.40 4.93
C PHE A 53 -10.76 -6.07 5.88
N HIS A 54 -11.26 -5.37 6.91
CA HIS A 54 -12.21 -5.95 7.85
C HIS A 54 -13.63 -6.10 7.28
N THR A 55 -14.04 -5.19 6.40
CA THR A 55 -15.38 -5.21 5.79
C THR A 55 -15.44 -6.01 4.50
N LEU A 56 -14.28 -6.42 3.95
CA LEU A 56 -14.13 -7.03 2.62
C LEU A 56 -14.72 -6.18 1.49
N GLN A 57 -14.75 -4.87 1.71
CA GLN A 57 -15.34 -3.91 0.80
C GLN A 57 -14.68 -2.54 0.94
N GLY A 58 -14.39 -1.88 -0.17
CA GLY A 58 -13.90 -0.50 -0.19
C GLY A 58 -12.56 -0.39 -0.91
N VAL A 59 -11.97 0.80 -0.85
CA VAL A 59 -10.73 1.10 -1.58
C VAL A 59 -9.81 1.93 -0.70
N ALA A 60 -8.56 1.50 -0.57
CA ALA A 60 -7.49 2.26 0.04
C ALA A 60 -6.55 2.78 -1.04
N ARG A 61 -6.22 4.07 -0.99
CA ARG A 61 -5.32 4.73 -1.95
C ARG A 61 -4.20 5.43 -1.22
N LEU A 62 -2.98 5.23 -1.71
CA LEU A 62 -1.80 5.94 -1.24
C LEU A 62 -1.39 6.96 -2.30
N GLN A 63 -1.30 8.22 -1.90
CA GLN A 63 -0.89 9.33 -2.76
C GLN A 63 0.49 9.84 -2.37
N ASN A 64 1.30 10.22 -3.36
CA ASN A 64 2.55 10.93 -3.10
C ASN A 64 2.30 12.44 -2.84
N GLU A 65 3.35 13.18 -2.49
CA GLU A 65 3.26 14.62 -2.19
C GLU A 65 2.77 15.47 -3.37
N ALA A 66 2.88 14.97 -4.61
CA ALA A 66 2.34 15.60 -5.80
C ALA A 66 0.85 15.30 -6.05
N GLY A 67 0.18 14.55 -5.15
CA GLY A 67 -1.21 14.14 -5.28
C GLY A 67 -1.45 13.00 -6.28
N ARG A 68 -0.37 12.34 -6.74
CA ARG A 68 -0.48 11.18 -7.62
C ARG A 68 -0.73 9.93 -6.78
N VAL A 69 -1.77 9.17 -7.14
CA VAL A 69 -2.00 7.83 -6.58
C VAL A 69 -0.90 6.89 -7.07
N ILE A 70 -0.16 6.29 -6.14
CA ILE A 70 0.95 5.37 -6.43
C ILE A 70 0.61 3.91 -6.07
N LEU A 71 -0.41 3.71 -5.24
CA LEU A 71 -0.92 2.39 -4.87
C LEU A 71 -2.43 2.49 -4.61
N THR A 72 -3.17 1.56 -5.19
CA THR A 72 -4.61 1.34 -4.93
C THR A 72 -4.80 -0.11 -4.54
N ILE A 73 -5.53 -0.33 -3.43
CA ILE A 73 -5.97 -1.67 -3.01
C ILE A 73 -7.50 -1.63 -2.90
N SER A 74 -8.18 -2.43 -3.72
CA SER A 74 -9.64 -2.48 -3.79
C SER A 74 -10.15 -3.83 -3.31
N PHE A 75 -11.15 -3.83 -2.44
CA PHE A 75 -11.84 -5.02 -1.94
C PHE A 75 -13.26 -5.04 -2.52
N GLU A 76 -13.60 -6.11 -3.24
CA GLU A 76 -14.95 -6.32 -3.75
C GLU A 76 -15.31 -7.81 -3.80
N ARG A 77 -16.40 -8.19 -3.10
CA ARG A 77 -16.99 -9.55 -3.15
C ARG A 77 -15.97 -10.68 -2.91
N GLY A 78 -15.06 -10.47 -1.96
CA GLY A 78 -14.03 -11.45 -1.59
C GLY A 78 -12.81 -11.48 -2.53
N ARG A 79 -12.73 -10.58 -3.50
CA ARG A 79 -11.54 -10.34 -4.32
C ARG A 79 -10.82 -9.09 -3.85
N VAL A 80 -9.51 -9.14 -3.95
CA VAL A 80 -8.63 -7.99 -3.71
C VAL A 80 -7.89 -7.69 -4.99
N GLU A 81 -7.94 -6.43 -5.41
CA GLU A 81 -7.18 -5.95 -6.54
C GLU A 81 -6.13 -4.96 -6.06
N VAL A 82 -4.88 -5.19 -6.47
CA VAL A 82 -3.75 -4.30 -6.17
C VAL A 82 -3.28 -3.68 -7.47
N GLU A 83 -3.30 -2.35 -7.53
CA GLU A 83 -2.76 -1.58 -8.64
C GLU A 83 -1.65 -0.67 -8.13
N THR A 84 -0.46 -0.76 -8.72
CA THR A 84 0.68 0.09 -8.38
C THR A 84 1.02 0.96 -9.57
N ALA A 85 1.08 2.27 -9.33
CA ALA A 85 1.47 3.27 -10.32
C ALA A 85 2.75 3.97 -9.87
N TRP A 86 3.73 3.17 -9.45
CA TRP A 86 4.98 3.62 -8.82
C TRP A 86 6.02 3.98 -9.89
N GLY A 87 6.54 5.21 -9.86
CA GLY A 87 7.45 5.69 -10.91
C GLY A 87 6.78 5.78 -12.28
N GLN A 88 7.33 5.14 -13.31
CA GLN A 88 6.80 5.18 -14.69
C GLN A 88 6.01 3.92 -15.07
N GLY A 89 5.96 2.91 -14.20
CA GLY A 89 5.25 1.66 -14.45
C GLY A 89 3.86 1.64 -13.85
N THR A 90 2.97 0.86 -14.46
CA THR A 90 1.71 0.45 -13.82
C THR A 90 1.63 -1.06 -13.83
N ASN A 91 1.49 -1.67 -12.65
CA ASN A 91 1.29 -3.09 -12.49
C ASN A 91 -0.03 -3.34 -11.76
N ARG A 92 -0.73 -4.40 -12.13
CA ARG A 92 -1.99 -4.79 -11.50
C ARG A 92 -2.04 -6.29 -11.35
N PHE A 93 -2.50 -6.76 -10.20
CA PHE A 93 -2.78 -8.16 -9.96
C PHE A 93 -4.01 -8.33 -9.06
N GLU A 94 -4.71 -9.44 -9.25
CA GLU A 94 -5.80 -9.89 -8.38
C GLU A 94 -5.26 -10.89 -7.35
N THR A 95 -5.77 -10.83 -6.14
CA THR A 95 -5.49 -11.74 -5.05
C THR A 95 -6.73 -11.91 -4.17
N ASP A 96 -6.61 -12.71 -3.11
CA ASP A 96 -7.63 -12.81 -2.07
C ASP A 96 -7.17 -12.16 -0.78
N GLN A 97 -8.10 -12.01 0.17
CA GLN A 97 -7.83 -11.36 1.45
C GLN A 97 -6.69 -12.01 2.23
N SER A 98 -6.52 -13.34 2.14
CA SER A 98 -5.56 -14.07 2.96
C SER A 98 -4.13 -13.62 2.66
N TYR A 99 -3.82 -13.30 1.40
CA TYR A 99 -2.52 -12.77 0.97
C TYR A 99 -2.22 -11.37 1.53
N LEU A 100 -3.24 -10.57 1.86
CA LEU A 100 -3.05 -9.22 2.39
C LEU A 100 -2.92 -9.17 3.92
N THR A 101 -3.16 -10.28 4.62
CA THR A 101 -3.06 -10.34 6.09
C THR A 101 -1.69 -9.85 6.57
N ARG A 102 -0.62 -10.29 5.90
CA ARG A 102 0.75 -9.88 6.23
C ARG A 102 0.97 -8.40 5.92
N THR A 103 0.50 -7.94 4.76
CA THR A 103 0.62 -6.54 4.31
C THR A 103 -0.02 -5.58 5.32
N VAL A 104 -1.24 -5.89 5.78
CA VAL A 104 -1.97 -5.09 6.77
C VAL A 104 -1.21 -5.06 8.10
N GLY A 105 -0.68 -6.21 8.54
CA GLY A 105 0.15 -6.28 9.74
C GLY A 105 1.45 -5.47 9.64
N GLN A 106 2.06 -5.40 8.46
CA GLN A 106 3.25 -4.57 8.22
C GLN A 106 2.90 -3.08 8.25
N ILE A 107 1.89 -2.65 7.50
CA ILE A 107 1.45 -1.24 7.44
C ILE A 107 1.06 -0.72 8.83
N GLY A 108 0.57 -1.62 9.70
CA GLY A 108 0.10 -1.33 11.04
C GLY A 108 -1.42 -1.22 11.04
N ILE A 109 -2.06 -2.10 11.82
CA ILE A 109 -3.50 -2.00 12.09
C ILE A 109 -3.70 -0.77 12.95
N VAL A 110 -4.44 0.21 12.43
CA VAL A 110 -4.94 1.32 13.23
C VAL A 110 -6.30 0.87 13.79
N GLU A 111 -6.30 0.34 15.02
CA GLU A 111 -7.54 0.16 15.80
C GLU A 111 -8.05 1.51 16.35
#